data_AF-A0A0C2GDI3-F1
#
_entry.id   AF-A0A0C2GDI3-F1
#
_cell.length_a   1.000
_cell.length_b   1.000
_cell.length_c   1.000
_cell.angle_alpha   90.00
_cell.angle_beta   90.00
_cell.angle_gamma   90.00
#
_symmetry.space_group_name_H-M   'P 1'
#
loop_
_entity.id
_entity.type
_entity.pdbx_description
1 polymer ?
#
loop_
_entity_poly.entity_id
_entity_poly.type
_entity_poly.pdbx_seq_one_letter_code
_entity_poly.pdbx_strand_id
1 'polypeptide(L)'
;LGPTGSFCAPTFTVVEPGHPAYVKLRREFGSEFFDPATGVLDRTKLGDVVFKDAEKRRKLNSVLHPAIRWEMFLQILKYILFGSHMIVLDTPLLIESGYQKVLGTVIVVWWLVVK
;
A
#
# COMPACT_ATOMS: atom_id res chain seq x y z
N LEU A 1 5.88 -8.94 -28.16
CA LEU A 1 5.23 -8.02 -27.19
C LEU A 1 4.73 -8.89 -26.05
N GLY A 2 5.53 -9.09 -25.00
CA GLY A 2 5.11 -9.84 -23.81
C GLY A 2 4.03 -9.07 -23.05
N PRO A 3 3.26 -9.73 -22.15
CA PRO A 3 2.22 -9.06 -21.38
C PRO A 3 2.86 -7.96 -20.54
N THR A 4 2.47 -6.71 -20.80
CA THR A 4 2.80 -5.57 -19.95
C THR A 4 1.97 -5.68 -18.68
N GLY A 5 2.62 -5.88 -17.53
CA GLY A 5 1.98 -5.85 -16.22
C GLY A 5 1.93 -4.42 -15.71
N SER A 6 0.74 -3.83 -15.69
CA SER A 6 0.50 -2.58 -14.95
C SER A 6 0.04 -2.92 -13.54
N PHE A 7 0.69 -2.35 -12.53
CA PHE A 7 0.36 -2.63 -11.14
C PHE A 7 0.23 -1.33 -10.32
N CYS A 8 -1.01 -1.06 -9.90
CA CYS A 8 -1.29 -0.05 -8.87
C CYS A 8 -1.02 -0.67 -7.50
N ALA A 9 -0.26 0.00 -6.64
CA ALA A 9 0.13 -0.55 -5.34
C ALA A 9 -1.08 -1.09 -4.56
N PRO A 10 -0.99 -2.26 -3.92
CA PRO A 10 -2.11 -2.96 -3.32
C PRO A 10 -2.33 -2.42 -1.90
N THR A 11 -2.43 -1.11 -1.74
CA THR A 11 -2.59 -0.48 -0.43
C THR A 11 -3.88 -0.91 0.28
N PHE A 12 -4.87 -1.36 -0.49
CA PHE A 12 -6.18 -1.76 0.02
C PHE A 12 -6.33 -3.25 0.31
N THR A 13 -5.56 -4.10 -0.38
CA THR A 13 -5.64 -5.56 -0.22
C THR A 13 -4.95 -6.03 1.07
N VAL A 14 -3.95 -5.28 1.55
CA VAL A 14 -3.23 -5.59 2.80
C VAL A 14 -4.09 -5.46 4.06
N VAL A 15 -5.25 -4.80 3.97
CA VAL A 15 -6.19 -4.66 5.10
C VAL A 15 -7.40 -5.59 5.01
N GLU A 16 -7.40 -6.51 4.04
CA GLU A 16 -8.45 -7.50 3.90
C GLU A 16 -8.28 -8.67 4.90
N PRO A 17 -9.39 -9.30 5.32
CA PRO A 17 -9.35 -10.45 6.20
C PRO A 17 -8.52 -11.58 5.57
N GLY A 18 -7.47 -12.00 6.28
CA GLY A 18 -6.50 -13.01 5.81
C GLY A 18 -5.08 -12.49 5.64
N HIS A 19 -4.88 -11.16 5.61
CA HIS A 19 -3.54 -10.58 5.52
C HIS A 19 -2.86 -10.43 6.90
N PRO A 20 -1.54 -10.61 7.04
CA PRO A 20 -0.84 -10.33 8.30
C PRO A 20 -1.00 -8.88 8.80
N ALA A 21 -1.18 -7.91 7.90
CA ALA A 21 -1.47 -6.52 8.32
C ALA A 21 -2.84 -6.38 8.99
N TYR A 22 -3.86 -7.12 8.55
CA TYR A 22 -5.18 -7.17 9.17
C TYR A 22 -5.11 -7.60 10.66
N VAL A 23 -4.36 -8.67 10.94
CA VAL A 23 -4.22 -9.20 12.31
C VAL A 23 -3.51 -8.19 13.22
N LYS A 24 -2.46 -7.54 12.71
CA LYS A 24 -1.74 -6.49 13.46
C LYS A 24 -2.63 -5.28 13.72
N LEU A 25 -3.37 -4.82 12.71
CA LEU A 25 -4.32 -3.71 12.84
C LEU A 25 -5.37 -3.99 13.91
N ARG A 26 -5.98 -5.18 13.89
CA ARG A 26 -6.99 -5.58 14.85
C ARG A 26 -6.45 -5.66 16.29
N ARG A 27 -5.18 -6.01 16.46
CA ARG A 27 -4.50 -6.04 17.76
C ARG A 27 -4.14 -4.64 18.28
N GLU A 28 -3.71 -3.74 17.41
CA GLU A 28 -3.25 -2.38 17.77
C GLU A 28 -4.40 -1.40 17.96
N PHE A 29 -5.40 -1.42 17.07
CA PHE A 29 -6.52 -0.48 17.08
C PHE A 29 -7.78 -1.04 17.73
N GLY A 30 -7.87 -2.36 17.91
CA GLY A 30 -9.07 -3.02 18.43
C GLY A 30 -10.08 -3.36 17.34
N SER A 31 -10.99 -4.27 17.68
CA SER A 31 -12.04 -4.77 16.77
C SER A 31 -13.15 -3.76 16.49
N GLU A 32 -13.15 -2.60 17.16
CA GLU A 32 -14.18 -1.57 17.02
C GLU A 32 -14.17 -0.85 15.65
N PHE A 33 -13.07 -0.96 14.92
CA PHE A 33 -12.90 -0.44 13.56
C PHE A 33 -13.23 -1.47 12.47
N PHE A 34 -13.59 -2.69 12.88
CA PHE A 34 -13.93 -3.77 11.96
C PHE A 34 -15.42 -4.05 12.05
N ASP A 35 -16.05 -4.22 10.90
CA ASP A 35 -17.43 -4.65 10.84
C ASP A 35 -17.57 -6.06 11.45
N PRO A 36 -18.44 -6.27 12.45
CA PRO A 36 -18.57 -7.56 13.10
C PRO A 36 -19.25 -8.63 12.25
N ALA A 37 -20.02 -8.24 11.22
CA ALA A 37 -20.72 -9.16 10.33
C ALA A 37 -19.82 -9.58 9.14
N THR A 38 -19.07 -8.64 8.57
CA THR A 38 -18.22 -8.91 7.38
C THR A 38 -16.73 -9.06 7.70
N GLY A 39 -16.30 -8.58 8.87
CA GLY A 39 -14.89 -8.53 9.26
C GLY A 39 -14.08 -7.46 8.53
N VAL A 40 -14.71 -6.65 7.68
CA VAL A 40 -14.04 -5.63 6.85
C VAL A 40 -13.68 -4.39 7.67
N LEU A 41 -12.53 -3.78 7.37
CA LEU A 41 -12.09 -2.54 8.01
C LEU A 41 -12.94 -1.34 7.58
N ASP A 42 -13.55 -0.65 8.54
CA ASP A 42 -14.23 0.62 8.32
C ASP A 42 -13.19 1.75 8.15
N ARG A 43 -12.89 2.06 6.89
CA ARG A 43 -11.92 3.08 6.50
C ARG A 43 -12.34 4.48 6.88
N THR A 44 -13.65 4.75 6.89
CA THR A 44 -14.17 6.07 7.23
C THR A 44 -13.93 6.34 8.71
N LYS A 45 -14.32 5.37 9.55
CA LYS A 45 -14.13 5.45 11.00
C LYS A 45 -12.67 5.45 11.41
N LEU A 46 -11.84 4.57 10.82
CA LEU A 46 -10.41 4.57 11.09
C LEU A 46 -9.76 5.86 10.61
N GLY A 47 -10.11 6.30 9.39
CA GLY A 47 -9.67 7.55 8.76
C GLY A 47 -9.89 8.74 9.68
N ASP A 48 -11.11 8.96 10.14
CA ASP A 48 -11.44 10.08 11.02
C ASP A 48 -10.60 10.11 12.31
N VAL A 49 -10.31 8.94 12.87
CA VAL A 49 -9.49 8.84 14.08
C VAL A 49 -8.02 9.11 13.79
N VAL A 50 -7.46 8.54 12.72
CA VAL A 50 -6.04 8.73 12.38
C VAL A 50 -5.76 10.10 11.76
N PHE A 51 -6.76 10.78 11.18
CA PHE A 51 -6.61 12.16 10.73
C PHE A 51 -6.61 13.14 11.90
N LYS A 52 -7.34 12.85 12.98
CA LYS A 52 -7.39 13.68 14.19
C LYS A 52 -6.20 13.44 15.13
N ASP A 53 -5.62 12.25 15.13
CA ASP A 53 -4.56 11.84 16.04
C ASP A 53 -3.27 11.43 15.30
N ALA A 54 -2.25 12.28 15.41
CA ALA A 54 -0.97 12.07 14.74
C ALA A 54 -0.19 10.86 15.25
N GLU A 55 -0.37 10.44 16.52
CA GLU A 55 0.26 9.23 17.04
C GLU A 55 -0.38 7.98 16.46
N LYS A 56 -1.72 7.95 16.41
CA LYS A 56 -2.46 6.84 15.78
C LYS A 56 -2.13 6.73 14.31
N ARG A 57 -1.97 7.85 13.59
CA ARG A 57 -1.50 7.86 12.21
C ARG A 57 -0.10 7.23 12.06
N ARG A 58 0.83 7.57 12.94
CA ARG A 58 2.19 6.98 12.93
C ARG A 58 2.15 5.47 13.18
N LYS A 59 1.34 5.02 14.14
CA LYS A 59 1.15 3.58 14.40
C LYS A 59 0.55 2.88 13.18
N LEU A 60 -0.52 3.42 12.61
CA LEU A 60 -1.15 2.88 11.40
C LEU A 60 -0.13 2.71 10.27
N ASN A 61 0.63 3.78 9.99
CA ASN A 61 1.65 3.77 8.95
C ASN A 61 2.77 2.76 9.25
N SER A 62 3.19 2.62 10.51
CA SER A 62 4.23 1.63 10.89
C SER A 62 3.82 0.17 10.65
N VAL A 63 2.52 -0.14 10.71
CA VAL A 63 1.98 -1.47 10.41
C VAL A 63 1.79 -1.65 8.89
N LEU A 64 1.26 -0.62 8.22
CA LEU A 64 0.97 -0.67 6.79
C LEU A 64 2.23 -0.67 5.92
N HIS A 65 3.21 0.21 6.18
CA HIS A 65 4.42 0.34 5.36
C HIS A 65 5.16 -1.00 5.13
N PRO A 66 5.47 -1.80 6.15
CA PRO A 66 6.15 -3.08 5.94
C PRO A 66 5.27 -4.10 5.22
N ALA A 67 3.95 -4.11 5.45
CA ALA A 67 3.03 -5.02 4.77
C ALA A 67 2.89 -4.69 3.28
N ILE A 68 2.71 -3.40 2.95
CA ILE A 68 2.65 -2.92 1.56
C ILE A 68 3.98 -3.21 0.84
N ARG A 69 5.12 -2.99 1.51
CA ARG A 69 6.45 -3.32 0.97
C ARG A 69 6.57 -4.80 0.63
N TRP A 70 6.12 -5.67 1.53
CA TRP A 70 6.17 -7.11 1.33
C TRP A 70 5.29 -7.58 0.16
N GLU A 71 4.06 -7.08 0.08
CA GLU A 71 3.17 -7.37 -1.05
C GLU A 71 3.73 -6.88 -2.39
N MET A 72 4.24 -5.64 -2.43
CA MET A 72 4.87 -5.13 -3.65
C MET A 72 6.05 -6.01 -4.08
N PHE A 73 6.89 -6.45 -3.13
CA PHE A 73 8.02 -7.33 -3.43
C PHE A 73 7.58 -8.70 -3.96
N LEU A 74 6.58 -9.34 -3.34
CA LEU A 74 6.03 -10.61 -3.80
C LEU A 74 5.44 -10.50 -5.22
N GLN A 75 4.76 -9.40 -5.51
CA GLN A 75 4.17 -9.18 -6.82
C GLN A 75 5.24 -8.93 -7.88
N ILE A 76 6.25 -8.10 -7.59
CA ILE A 76 7.41 -7.92 -8.47
C ILE A 76 8.06 -9.27 -8.77
N LEU A 77 8.32 -10.09 -7.74
CA LEU A 77 8.91 -11.41 -7.90
C LEU A 77 8.05 -12.32 -8.78
N LYS A 78 6.73 -12.30 -8.59
CA LYS A 78 5.78 -13.04 -9.43
C LYS A 78 5.87 -12.59 -10.89
N TYR A 79 5.85 -11.30 -11.17
CA TYR A 79 5.95 -10.78 -12.54
C TYR A 79 7.29 -11.11 -13.21
N ILE A 80 8.40 -11.08 -12.45
CA ILE A 80 9.72 -11.54 -12.92
C ILE A 80 9.65 -13.03 -13.29
N LEU A 81 9.04 -13.87 -12.45
CA LEU A 81 8.91 -15.30 -12.69
C LEU A 81 8.02 -15.62 -13.91
N PHE A 82 6.97 -14.83 -14.11
CA PHE A 82 6.05 -14.95 -15.25
C PHE A 82 6.60 -14.33 -16.55
N GLY A 83 7.84 -13.84 -16.57
CA GLY A 83 8.49 -13.33 -17.78
C GLY A 83 7.92 -11.98 -18.25
N SER A 84 7.36 -11.19 -17.35
CA SER A 84 6.88 -9.84 -17.70
C SER A 84 8.07 -8.91 -17.90
N HIS A 85 8.20 -8.37 -19.12
CA HIS A 85 9.34 -7.50 -19.48
C HIS A 85 9.22 -6.08 -18.92
N MET A 86 8.05 -5.67 -18.44
CA MET A 86 7.81 -4.31 -17.95
C MET A 86 6.79 -4.33 -16.81
N ILE A 87 7.16 -3.69 -15.70
CA ILE A 87 6.32 -3.51 -14.51
C ILE A 87 6.20 -2.00 -14.29
N VAL A 88 4.97 -1.49 -14.35
CA VAL A 88 4.68 -0.08 -14.03
C VAL A 88 4.15 -0.02 -12.61
N LEU A 89 4.86 0.71 -11.74
CA LEU A 89 4.44 0.97 -10.36
C LEU A 89 3.91 2.40 -10.26
N ASP A 90 2.61 2.53 -10.01
CA ASP A 90 1.97 3.83 -9.76
C ASP A 90 1.86 4.05 -8.24
N THR A 91 2.67 4.94 -7.69
CA THR A 91 2.58 5.35 -6.28
C THR A 91 3.14 6.77 -6.10
N PRO A 92 2.35 7.74 -5.61
CA PRO A 92 2.82 9.13 -5.46
C PRO A 92 3.98 9.27 -4.46
N LEU A 93 4.11 8.33 -3.50
CA LEU A 93 5.17 8.28 -2.49
C LEU A 93 6.45 7.54 -2.92
N LEU A 94 6.61 7.24 -4.22
CA LEU A 94 7.75 6.50 -4.76
C LEU A 94 9.11 7.12 -4.39
N ILE A 95 9.17 8.45 -4.41
CA ILE A 95 10.39 9.22 -4.12
C ILE A 95 10.67 9.23 -2.62
N GLU A 96 9.65 9.47 -1.79
CA GLU A 96 9.78 9.52 -0.32
C GLU A 96 10.17 8.18 0.30
N SER A 97 9.72 7.09 -0.32
CA SER A 97 9.92 5.73 0.20
C SER A 97 11.28 5.12 -0.19
N GLY A 98 12.07 5.81 -1.01
CA GLY A 98 13.39 5.34 -1.45
C GLY A 98 13.37 4.15 -2.43
N TYR A 99 12.20 3.75 -2.94
CA TYR A 99 12.05 2.67 -3.92
C TYR A 99 12.73 2.97 -5.27
N GLN A 100 13.03 4.24 -5.53
CA GLN A 100 13.80 4.70 -6.69
C GLN A 100 15.16 3.98 -6.83
N LYS A 101 15.75 3.49 -5.73
CA LYS A 101 17.02 2.73 -5.77
C LYS A 101 16.88 1.30 -6.28
N VAL A 102 15.67 0.74 -6.21
CA VAL A 102 15.37 -0.65 -6.59
C VAL A 102 14.73 -0.72 -7.98
N LEU A 103 14.11 0.37 -8.44
CA LEU A 103 13.44 0.47 -9.72
C LEU A 103 14.40 1.01 -10.79
N GLY A 104 14.50 0.32 -11.92
CA GLY A 104 15.43 0.70 -13.00
C GLY A 104 15.04 2.00 -13.72
N THR A 105 13.77 2.38 -13.73
CA THR A 105 13.30 3.63 -14.36
C THR A 105 12.13 4.18 -13.56
N VAL A 106 12.21 5.47 -13.23
CA VAL A 106 11.15 6.20 -12.53
C VAL A 106 10.69 7.35 -13.41
N ILE A 107 9.41 7.32 -13.77
CA ILE A 107 8.75 8.37 -14.54
C ILE A 107 7.95 9.20 -13.55
N VAL A 108 8.28 10.47 -13.42
CA VAL A 108 7.55 11.40 -12.56
C VAL A 108 6.84 12.40 -13.45
N VAL A 109 5.51 12.42 -13.38
CA VAL A 109 4.69 13.41 -14.09
C VAL A 109 4.54 14.63 -13.20
N TRP A 110 5.15 15.75 -13.59
CA TRP A 110 4.95 17.05 -12.95
C TRP A 110 4.19 17.97 -13.90
N TRP A 111 3.13 18.60 -13.39
CA TRP A 111 2.46 19.71 -14.06
C TRP A 111 2.96 21.03 -13.44
N LEU A 112 3.50 21.90 -14.30
CA LEU A 112 3.89 23.25 -13.94
C LEU A 112 2.65 24.16 -14.04
N VAL A 113 2.17 24.67 -12.91
CA VAL A 113 1.20 25.78 -12.91
C VAL A 113 1.99 27.07 -13.07
N VAL A 114 1.97 27.64 -14.27
CA VAL A 114 2.42 29.02 -14.44
C VAL A 114 1.25 29.91 -14.02
N LYS A 115 1.44 30.67 -12.94
CA LYS A 115 0.48 31.66 -12.45
C LYS A 115 0.53 32.92 -13.29
#